data_AF-X1QW30-F1
#
_entry.id   AF-X1QW30-F1
#
_cell.length_a   1.000
_cell.length_b   1.000
_cell.length_c   1.000
_cell.angle_alpha   90.00
_cell.angle_beta   90.00
_cell.angle_gamma   90.00
#
_symmetry.space_group_name_H-M   'P 1'
#
loop_
_entity.id
_entity.type
_entity.pdbx_description
1 polymer ?
#
loop_
_entity_poly.entity_id
_entity_poly.type
_entity_poly.pdbx_seq_one_letter_code
_entity_poly.pdbx_strand_id
1 'polypeptide(L)'
;MPDPCVPGQPVPVDVYFTDDLQALQWFTDPAAIQVVSEQDVNSVVVQTQLKTRYYWAVDTYIGDPNDPIFGPIFSFFADNAPPEVYAGADVVTWLEEGVVRTGNLDGTVTDDGSLIPYTVQWTVVSEPNDPNSPDAVIADPSAEDTSITLSALGEYVLQLEAFDGEYTGSDTVTINVYNDSCEAAKSLPDYVPLPGDINGDCIFDQLDLDILLEDW
;
A
#
# COMPACT_ATOMS: atom_id res chain seq x y z
N MET A 1 0.03 12.62 -29.19
CA MET A 1 0.82 13.34 -30.21
C MET A 1 0.00 13.39 -31.49
N PRO A 2 0.15 14.44 -32.31
CA PRO A 2 -0.50 14.51 -33.61
C PRO A 2 -0.01 13.41 -34.58
N ASP A 3 -0.88 12.98 -35.50
CA ASP A 3 -0.58 11.94 -36.50
C ASP A 3 0.41 12.46 -37.57
N PRO A 4 1.32 11.62 -38.07
CA PRO A 4 2.23 12.02 -39.14
C PRO A 4 1.49 12.28 -40.45
N CYS A 5 2.00 13.23 -41.27
CA CYS A 5 1.45 13.49 -42.61
C CYS A 5 1.50 12.28 -43.54
N VAL A 6 2.43 11.34 -43.27
CA VAL A 6 2.57 10.08 -43.99
C VAL A 6 2.55 8.94 -42.97
N PRO A 7 1.65 7.95 -43.11
CA PRO A 7 1.58 6.83 -42.19
C PRO A 7 2.94 6.12 -42.03
N GLY A 8 3.38 5.94 -40.79
CA GLY A 8 4.63 5.27 -40.44
C GLY A 8 5.89 6.14 -40.56
N GLN A 9 5.78 7.43 -40.84
CA GLN A 9 6.91 8.36 -40.69
C GLN A 9 7.07 8.81 -39.22
N PRO A 10 8.32 8.98 -38.75
CA PRO A 10 8.60 9.55 -37.44
C PRO A 10 8.13 11.01 -37.38
N VAL A 11 7.74 11.46 -36.18
CA VAL A 11 7.41 12.88 -35.92
C VAL A 11 8.47 13.44 -34.98
N PRO A 12 9.48 14.16 -35.50
CA PRO A 12 10.49 14.78 -34.65
C PRO A 12 9.85 15.77 -33.68
N VAL A 13 10.41 15.86 -32.49
CA VAL A 13 9.97 16.80 -31.46
C VAL A 13 11.14 17.51 -30.81
N ASP A 14 10.85 18.72 -30.37
CA ASP A 14 11.60 19.37 -29.29
C ASP A 14 10.85 19.18 -27.98
N VAL A 15 11.60 18.90 -26.92
CA VAL A 15 11.05 18.83 -25.56
C VAL A 15 11.79 19.82 -24.69
N TYR A 16 11.04 20.69 -24.02
CA TYR A 16 11.56 21.70 -23.11
C TYR A 16 11.13 21.40 -21.67
N PHE A 17 12.04 21.54 -20.71
CA PHE A 17 11.81 21.21 -19.30
C PHE A 17 12.57 22.18 -18.39
N THR A 18 11.86 22.83 -17.45
CA THR A 18 12.44 23.84 -16.55
C THR A 18 11.57 24.09 -15.32
N ASP A 19 12.15 24.62 -14.25
CA ASP A 19 11.44 25.15 -13.08
C ASP A 19 11.13 26.67 -13.20
N ASP A 20 11.60 27.33 -14.27
CA ASP A 20 11.30 28.74 -14.56
C ASP A 20 10.26 28.88 -15.68
N LEU A 21 9.02 29.23 -15.30
CA LEU A 21 7.94 29.48 -16.26
C LEU A 21 8.27 30.59 -17.27
N GLN A 22 9.03 31.62 -16.88
CA GLN A 22 9.35 32.73 -17.78
C GLN A 22 10.27 32.27 -18.92
N ALA A 23 11.17 31.32 -18.65
CA ALA A 23 12.04 30.76 -19.66
C ALA A 23 11.25 30.09 -20.81
N LEU A 24 10.12 29.43 -20.50
CA LEU A 24 9.22 28.87 -21.52
C LEU A 24 8.31 29.93 -22.17
N GLN A 25 7.77 30.87 -21.40
CA GLN A 25 6.84 31.87 -21.93
C GLN A 25 7.50 32.88 -22.85
N TRP A 26 8.74 33.28 -22.53
CA TRP A 26 9.46 34.30 -23.28
C TRP A 26 10.53 33.71 -24.18
N PHE A 27 10.82 32.41 -24.02
CA PHE A 27 11.74 31.65 -24.88
C PHE A 27 13.09 32.36 -25.06
N THR A 28 13.59 32.94 -23.95
CA THR A 28 14.74 33.85 -23.97
C THR A 28 16.06 33.14 -24.24
N ASP A 29 16.18 31.88 -23.81
CA ASP A 29 17.32 30.99 -24.09
C ASP A 29 16.81 29.54 -24.16
N PRO A 30 16.21 29.12 -25.29
CA PRO A 30 15.57 27.82 -25.38
C PRO A 30 16.55 26.66 -25.31
N ALA A 31 17.79 26.86 -25.76
CA ALA A 31 18.83 25.84 -25.70
C ALA A 31 19.19 25.45 -24.25
N ALA A 32 19.00 26.35 -23.28
CA ALA A 32 19.26 26.07 -21.87
C ALA A 32 18.20 25.16 -21.22
N ILE A 33 16.98 25.10 -21.78
CA ILE A 33 15.85 24.35 -21.24
C ILE A 33 15.41 23.20 -22.16
N GLN A 34 16.04 23.04 -23.31
CA GLN A 34 15.77 21.99 -24.28
C GLN A 34 16.44 20.69 -23.87
N VAL A 35 15.64 19.65 -23.61
CA VAL A 35 16.12 18.31 -23.24
C VAL A 35 16.11 17.34 -24.42
N VAL A 36 15.30 17.62 -25.44
CA VAL A 36 15.31 16.91 -26.72
C VAL A 36 15.26 17.94 -27.84
N SER A 37 16.10 17.71 -28.85
CA SER A 37 16.20 18.56 -30.03
C SER A 37 15.96 17.75 -31.29
N GLU A 38 14.85 18.02 -31.98
CA GLU A 38 14.43 17.49 -33.27
C GLU A 38 14.60 15.96 -33.41
N GLN A 39 14.16 15.21 -32.39
CA GLN A 39 14.27 13.75 -32.37
C GLN A 39 12.92 13.06 -32.27
N ASP A 40 12.84 11.86 -32.84
CA ASP A 40 11.69 10.96 -32.67
C ASP A 40 11.88 10.15 -31.38
N VAL A 41 11.22 10.57 -30.30
CA VAL A 41 11.31 9.95 -28.98
C VAL A 41 9.91 9.63 -28.44
N ASN A 42 9.80 8.47 -27.79
CA ASN A 42 8.56 8.08 -27.09
C ASN A 42 8.53 8.53 -25.63
N SER A 43 9.70 8.80 -25.04
CA SER A 43 9.84 9.19 -23.64
C SER A 43 11.17 9.89 -23.40
N VAL A 44 11.19 10.79 -22.42
CA VAL A 44 12.40 11.49 -21.97
C VAL A 44 12.49 11.35 -20.46
N VAL A 45 13.65 10.94 -19.95
CA VAL A 45 13.91 10.92 -18.52
C VAL A 45 14.47 12.28 -18.11
N VAL A 46 13.83 12.92 -17.14
CA VAL A 46 14.28 14.18 -16.53
C VAL A 46 14.59 13.94 -15.05
N GLN A 47 15.52 14.72 -14.51
CA GLN A 47 15.82 14.71 -13.08
C GLN A 47 15.11 15.88 -12.41
N THR A 48 14.48 15.62 -11.27
CA THR A 48 13.71 16.62 -10.52
C THR A 48 14.26 16.78 -9.12
N GLN A 49 14.11 17.98 -8.58
CA GLN A 49 14.29 18.24 -7.16
C GLN A 49 12.93 18.26 -6.47
N LEU A 50 12.86 17.70 -5.26
CA LEU A 50 11.65 17.73 -4.45
C LEU A 50 11.25 19.17 -4.12
N LYS A 51 9.97 19.35 -3.80
CA LYS A 51 9.33 20.65 -3.50
C LYS A 51 9.47 21.68 -4.62
N THR A 52 9.64 21.24 -5.86
CA THR A 52 9.89 22.12 -7.01
C THR A 52 8.79 21.97 -8.04
N ARG A 53 8.28 23.10 -8.54
CA ARG A 53 7.33 23.12 -9.65
C ARG A 53 8.08 23.12 -10.96
N TYR A 54 7.82 22.13 -11.79
CA TYR A 54 8.36 22.04 -13.14
C TYR A 54 7.30 22.35 -14.18
N TYR A 55 7.78 22.88 -15.31
CA TYR A 55 7.03 23.23 -16.49
C TYR A 55 7.67 22.57 -17.70
N TRP A 56 6.85 22.15 -18.65
CA TRP A 56 7.33 21.55 -19.88
C TRP A 56 6.42 21.83 -21.06
N ALA A 57 7.00 21.81 -22.24
CA ALA A 57 6.31 21.95 -23.53
C ALA A 57 6.94 21.01 -24.55
N VAL A 58 6.15 20.60 -25.54
CA VAL A 58 6.60 19.74 -26.65
C VAL A 58 6.19 20.39 -27.94
N ASP A 59 7.18 20.71 -28.75
CA ASP A 59 6.96 21.25 -30.09
C ASP A 59 7.16 20.15 -31.11
N THR A 60 6.31 20.11 -32.13
CA THR A 60 6.24 18.99 -33.08
C THR A 60 6.53 19.46 -34.49
N TYR A 61 7.34 18.69 -35.22
CA TYR A 61 7.69 18.99 -36.60
C TYR A 61 6.84 18.13 -37.53
N ILE A 62 5.73 18.68 -38.01
CA ILE A 62 4.82 18.03 -38.94
C ILE A 62 4.71 18.88 -40.21
N GLY A 63 5.22 18.34 -41.32
CA GLY A 63 5.20 19.01 -42.62
C GLY A 63 6.53 19.69 -42.95
N ASP A 64 6.81 20.84 -42.33
CA ASP A 64 8.08 21.58 -42.54
C ASP A 64 9.05 21.31 -41.37
N PRO A 65 10.26 20.80 -41.63
CA PRO A 65 11.26 20.56 -40.59
C PRO A 65 11.81 21.86 -39.96
N ASN A 66 11.53 23.04 -40.50
CA ASN A 66 12.00 24.33 -39.96
C ASN A 66 10.88 25.15 -39.29
N ASP A 67 9.65 24.65 -39.28
CA ASP A 67 8.48 25.35 -38.71
C ASP A 67 7.74 24.41 -37.74
N PRO A 68 8.17 24.35 -36.46
CA PRO A 68 7.52 23.52 -35.48
C PRO A 68 6.15 24.07 -35.08
N ILE A 69 5.21 23.17 -34.84
CA ILE A 69 3.94 23.48 -34.19
C ILE A 69 4.17 23.50 -32.68
N PHE A 70 3.96 24.67 -32.07
CA PHE A 70 4.16 24.87 -30.63
C PHE A 70 3.10 24.15 -29.79
N GLY A 71 3.57 23.42 -28.77
CA GLY A 71 2.70 22.76 -27.80
C GLY A 71 2.21 23.70 -26.70
N PRO A 72 1.16 23.31 -25.95
CA PRO A 72 0.81 23.98 -24.71
C PRO A 72 1.87 23.74 -23.63
N ILE A 73 1.98 24.67 -22.68
CA ILE A 73 2.80 24.52 -21.48
C ILE A 73 2.01 23.72 -20.44
N PHE A 74 2.61 22.64 -19.95
CA PHE A 74 2.13 21.84 -18.82
C PHE A 74 2.97 22.12 -17.58
N SER A 75 2.46 21.73 -16.40
CA SER A 75 3.23 21.80 -15.16
C SER A 75 2.87 20.68 -14.20
N PHE A 76 3.81 20.31 -13.34
CA PHE A 76 3.59 19.44 -12.19
C PHE A 76 4.45 19.91 -11.01
N PHE A 77 4.09 19.49 -9.80
CA PHE A 77 4.89 19.73 -8.61
C PHE A 77 5.59 18.42 -8.26
N ALA A 78 6.92 18.43 -8.30
CA ALA A 78 7.73 17.30 -7.84
C ALA A 78 7.75 17.33 -6.32
N ASP A 79 7.09 16.37 -5.70
CA ASP A 79 6.98 16.23 -4.26
C ASP A 79 7.26 14.79 -3.85
N ASN A 80 7.57 14.60 -2.58
CA ASN A 80 7.65 13.29 -1.96
C ASN A 80 6.22 12.79 -1.66
N ALA A 81 5.96 11.50 -1.83
CA ALA A 81 4.73 10.86 -1.36
C ALA A 81 5.00 10.06 -0.08
N PRO A 82 4.04 9.97 0.87
CA PRO A 82 4.20 9.07 2.01
C PRO A 82 4.32 7.61 1.55
N PRO A 83 5.00 6.74 2.32
CA PRO A 83 4.95 5.32 2.09
C PRO A 83 3.50 4.81 2.11
N GLU A 84 3.16 3.94 1.18
CA GLU A 84 1.91 3.17 1.19
C GLU A 84 2.13 1.91 2.04
N VAL A 85 1.32 1.76 3.09
CA VAL A 85 1.47 0.69 4.09
C VAL A 85 0.24 -0.20 4.05
N TYR A 86 0.47 -1.51 4.07
CA TYR A 86 -0.54 -2.53 4.31
C TYR A 86 -0.08 -3.41 5.48
N ALA A 87 -0.84 -3.41 6.57
CA ALA A 87 -0.51 -4.17 7.78
C ALA A 87 -0.92 -5.65 7.70
N GLY A 88 -1.58 -6.06 6.61
CA GLY A 88 -2.17 -7.39 6.47
C GLY A 88 -3.68 -7.38 6.68
N ALA A 89 -4.31 -8.53 6.44
CA ALA A 89 -5.75 -8.71 6.68
C ALA A 89 -6.02 -8.98 8.16
N ASP A 90 -7.20 -8.58 8.63
CA ASP A 90 -7.67 -8.92 9.98
C ASP A 90 -7.65 -10.43 10.22
N VAL A 91 -7.27 -10.81 11.43
CA VAL A 91 -7.05 -12.20 11.82
C VAL A 91 -8.05 -12.62 12.88
N VAL A 92 -8.59 -13.81 12.71
CA VAL A 92 -9.34 -14.52 13.76
C VAL A 92 -8.52 -15.73 14.20
N THR A 93 -8.31 -15.87 15.51
CA THR A 93 -7.60 -16.99 16.13
C THR A 93 -8.21 -17.36 17.47
N TRP A 94 -7.63 -18.38 18.09
CA TRP A 94 -7.97 -18.84 19.43
C TRP A 94 -6.72 -19.24 20.19
N LEU A 95 -6.81 -19.26 21.52
CA LEU A 95 -5.83 -19.89 22.40
C LEU A 95 -6.23 -21.34 22.65
N GLU A 96 -5.26 -22.24 22.76
CA GLU A 96 -5.53 -23.53 23.40
C GLU A 96 -5.37 -23.32 24.91
N GLU A 97 -6.17 -24.00 25.74
CA GLU A 97 -6.25 -23.74 27.19
C GLU A 97 -4.86 -23.66 27.85
N GLY A 98 -4.52 -22.46 28.36
CA GLY A 98 -3.24 -22.20 29.04
C GLY A 98 -2.01 -22.05 28.13
N VAL A 99 -2.19 -21.92 26.82
CA VAL A 99 -1.11 -21.81 25.83
C VAL A 99 -1.15 -20.45 25.14
N VAL A 100 0.04 -19.84 24.92
CA VAL A 100 0.19 -18.63 24.10
C VAL A 100 0.08 -18.97 22.61
N ARG A 101 -0.50 -18.05 21.82
CA ARG A 101 -0.59 -18.19 20.36
C ARG A 101 0.50 -17.35 19.71
N THR A 102 1.32 -17.96 18.86
CA THR A 102 2.24 -17.24 17.99
C THR A 102 1.66 -17.13 16.58
N GLY A 103 1.91 -15.99 15.93
CA GLY A 103 1.49 -15.71 14.55
C GLY A 103 2.50 -14.83 13.83
N ASN A 104 2.39 -14.78 12.51
CA ASN A 104 3.17 -13.88 11.67
C ASN A 104 2.43 -12.56 11.48
N LEU A 105 3.17 -11.46 11.48
CA LEU A 105 2.74 -10.18 10.92
C LEU A 105 3.48 -10.02 9.60
N ASP A 106 2.74 -10.01 8.51
CA ASP A 106 3.24 -9.99 7.12
C ASP A 106 2.81 -8.65 6.52
N GLY A 107 3.68 -7.66 6.70
CA GLY A 107 3.44 -6.28 6.29
C GLY A 107 3.89 -6.08 4.85
N THR A 108 3.33 -5.08 4.18
CA THR A 108 3.86 -4.63 2.90
C THR A 108 3.95 -3.12 2.89
N VAL A 109 5.14 -2.60 2.67
CA VAL A 109 5.41 -1.17 2.53
C VAL A 109 5.98 -0.90 1.14
N THR A 110 5.35 0.01 0.42
CA THR A 110 5.85 0.50 -0.87
C THR A 110 6.00 2.00 -0.82
N ASP A 111 7.03 2.51 -1.49
CA ASP A 111 7.36 3.93 -1.50
C ASP A 111 7.66 4.39 -2.93
N ASP A 112 7.58 5.70 -3.20
CA ASP A 112 7.86 6.25 -4.52
C ASP A 112 9.36 6.29 -4.88
N GLY A 113 10.22 5.93 -3.92
CA GLY A 113 11.68 5.85 -4.07
C GLY A 113 12.39 7.18 -3.85
N SER A 114 11.64 8.23 -3.50
CA SER A 114 12.19 9.48 -3.01
C SER A 114 12.66 9.31 -1.56
N LEU A 115 13.73 10.00 -1.18
CA LEU A 115 14.23 10.02 0.21
C LEU A 115 14.55 8.65 0.87
N ILE A 116 14.84 7.61 0.09
CA ILE A 116 15.25 6.29 0.63
C ILE A 116 16.53 6.34 1.50
N PRO A 117 16.65 5.45 2.52
CA PRO A 117 15.71 4.39 2.90
C PRO A 117 14.60 4.87 3.86
N TYR A 118 13.44 4.21 3.82
CA TYR A 118 12.40 4.35 4.84
C TYR A 118 12.65 3.45 6.06
N THR A 119 11.98 3.75 7.17
CA THR A 119 11.94 2.96 8.40
C THR A 119 10.54 2.46 8.67
N VAL A 120 10.40 1.31 9.36
CA VAL A 120 9.11 0.77 9.79
C VAL A 120 9.05 0.56 11.29
N GLN A 121 7.85 0.62 11.85
CA GLN A 121 7.60 0.39 13.27
C GLN A 121 6.22 -0.22 13.49
N TRP A 122 6.18 -1.41 14.07
CA TRP A 122 4.98 -2.03 14.61
C TRP A 122 4.69 -1.55 16.03
N THR A 123 3.43 -1.28 16.33
CA THR A 123 2.97 -0.92 17.69
C THR A 123 1.67 -1.62 18.05
N VAL A 124 1.48 -1.91 19.33
CA VAL A 124 0.21 -2.36 19.89
C VAL A 124 -0.59 -1.12 20.28
N VAL A 125 -1.65 -0.82 19.54
CA VAL A 125 -2.52 0.35 19.76
C VAL A 125 -3.47 0.09 20.91
N SER A 126 -4.08 -1.09 20.93
CA SER A 126 -4.92 -1.57 22.03
C SER A 126 -4.87 -3.08 22.13
N GLU A 127 -5.05 -3.58 23.34
CA GLU A 127 -5.11 -5.01 23.65
C GLU A 127 -6.11 -5.27 24.79
N PRO A 128 -6.52 -6.53 24.99
CA PRO A 128 -7.45 -6.88 26.06
C PRO A 128 -6.87 -6.55 27.44
N ASN A 129 -7.69 -5.92 28.29
CA ASN A 129 -7.30 -5.59 29.66
C ASN A 129 -7.51 -6.81 30.58
N ASP A 130 -6.53 -7.72 30.63
CA ASP A 130 -6.49 -8.81 31.61
C ASP A 130 -5.45 -8.52 32.70
N PRO A 131 -5.81 -8.32 33.97
CA PRO A 131 -4.85 -8.01 35.03
C PRO A 131 -3.81 -9.12 35.32
N ASN A 132 -3.96 -10.32 34.75
CA ASN A 132 -3.05 -11.44 34.98
C ASN A 132 -2.16 -11.79 33.77
N SER A 133 -2.43 -11.28 32.56
CA SER A 133 -1.73 -11.74 31.34
C SER A 133 -1.91 -10.92 30.04
N PRO A 134 -1.80 -9.57 29.97
CA PRO A 134 -1.87 -8.90 28.69
C PRO A 134 -0.45 -8.54 28.24
N ASP A 135 0.11 -9.28 27.30
CA ASP A 135 1.18 -8.71 26.48
C ASP A 135 1.06 -9.31 25.07
N ALA A 136 0.52 -8.52 24.14
CA ALA A 136 0.90 -8.72 22.74
C ALA A 136 2.40 -8.42 22.60
N VAL A 137 3.20 -9.47 22.39
CA VAL A 137 4.66 -9.33 22.25
C VAL A 137 5.06 -9.46 20.80
N ILE A 138 5.51 -8.36 20.21
CA ILE A 138 6.08 -8.32 18.86
C ILE A 138 7.58 -8.60 18.95
N ALA A 139 8.06 -9.61 18.21
CA ALA A 139 9.43 -10.11 18.31
C ALA A 139 10.49 -9.09 17.85
N ASP A 140 10.28 -8.53 16.66
CA ASP A 140 11.05 -7.39 16.15
C ASP A 140 10.07 -6.34 15.60
N PRO A 141 9.77 -5.30 16.38
CA PRO A 141 8.88 -4.24 15.93
C PRO A 141 9.43 -3.38 14.79
N SER A 142 10.73 -3.47 14.48
CA SER A 142 11.40 -2.68 13.43
C SER A 142 11.59 -3.45 12.12
N ALA A 143 11.12 -4.70 12.06
CA ALA A 143 11.04 -5.49 10.84
C ALA A 143 9.65 -5.38 10.22
N GLU A 144 9.58 -5.25 8.89
CA GLU A 144 8.34 -5.23 8.13
C GLU A 144 7.57 -6.54 8.35
N ASP A 145 8.25 -7.66 8.13
CA ASP A 145 7.79 -9.00 8.46
C ASP A 145 8.33 -9.46 9.81
N THR A 146 7.43 -9.76 10.73
CA THR A 146 7.79 -10.14 12.10
C THR A 146 6.82 -11.20 12.64
N SER A 147 6.95 -11.50 13.93
CA SER A 147 6.03 -12.41 14.62
C SER A 147 5.48 -11.77 15.88
N ILE A 148 4.26 -12.16 16.22
CA ILE A 148 3.56 -11.73 17.43
C ILE A 148 3.25 -12.94 18.32
N THR A 149 3.30 -12.74 19.62
CA THR A 149 2.82 -13.68 20.65
C THR A 149 1.63 -13.06 21.36
N LEU A 150 0.53 -13.80 21.48
CA LEU A 150 -0.72 -13.39 22.11
C LEU A 150 -1.02 -14.31 23.29
N SER A 151 -1.41 -13.74 24.43
CA SER A 151 -1.58 -14.44 25.70
C SER A 151 -2.95 -14.27 26.36
N ALA A 152 -3.84 -13.45 25.78
CA ALA A 152 -5.17 -13.20 26.32
C ALA A 152 -6.24 -13.29 25.23
N LEU A 153 -7.48 -13.50 25.68
CA LEU A 153 -8.66 -13.49 24.83
C LEU A 153 -9.13 -12.06 24.60
N GLY A 154 -9.68 -11.80 23.41
CA GLY A 154 -10.25 -10.52 23.03
C GLY A 154 -9.61 -9.90 21.80
N GLU A 155 -9.86 -8.62 21.61
CA GLU A 155 -9.42 -7.85 20.44
C GLU A 155 -8.07 -7.18 20.68
N TYR A 156 -7.16 -7.36 19.74
CA TYR A 156 -5.90 -6.65 19.63
C TYR A 156 -5.92 -5.79 18.38
N VAL A 157 -5.51 -4.53 18.50
CA VAL A 157 -5.32 -3.63 17.36
C VAL A 157 -3.84 -3.28 17.29
N LEU A 158 -3.22 -3.62 16.16
CA LEU A 158 -1.83 -3.34 15.87
C LEU A 158 -1.73 -2.35 14.73
N GLN A 159 -0.68 -1.53 14.74
CA GLN A 159 -0.39 -0.58 13.68
C GLN A 159 1.01 -0.80 13.14
N LEU A 160 1.13 -0.88 11.82
CA LEU A 160 2.39 -0.73 11.10
C LEU A 160 2.49 0.71 10.63
N GLU A 161 3.56 1.39 11.01
CA GLU A 161 3.92 2.72 10.54
C GLU A 161 5.18 2.63 9.67
N ALA A 162 5.23 3.40 8.59
CA ALA A 162 6.43 3.58 7.78
C ALA A 162 6.72 5.07 7.58
N PHE A 163 8.00 5.43 7.63
CA PHE A 163 8.48 6.82 7.53
C PHE A 163 9.67 6.91 6.57
N ASP A 164 9.57 7.76 5.55
CA ASP A 164 10.57 7.93 4.48
C ASP A 164 11.59 9.05 4.76
N GLY A 165 11.57 9.67 5.94
CA GLY A 165 12.40 10.83 6.26
C GLY A 165 11.67 12.18 6.18
N GLU A 166 10.47 12.23 5.59
CA GLU A 166 9.63 13.43 5.53
C GLU A 166 8.15 13.15 5.82
N TYR A 167 7.59 12.09 5.26
CA TYR A 167 6.19 11.70 5.39
C TYR A 167 6.03 10.31 5.99
N THR A 168 4.85 10.09 6.57
CA THR A 168 4.50 8.87 7.28
C THR A 168 3.26 8.25 6.66
N GLY A 169 3.34 6.95 6.36
CA GLY A 169 2.21 6.09 6.07
C GLY A 169 1.95 5.16 7.25
N SER A 170 0.70 4.73 7.42
CA SER A 170 0.38 3.71 8.43
C SER A 170 -0.88 2.94 8.06
N ASP A 171 -0.97 1.71 8.55
CA ASP A 171 -2.15 0.86 8.45
C ASP A 171 -2.30 0.02 9.72
N THR A 172 -3.51 -0.48 9.96
CA THR A 172 -3.83 -1.27 11.16
C THR A 172 -4.34 -2.65 10.82
N VAL A 173 -4.01 -3.62 11.66
CA VAL A 173 -4.60 -4.97 11.63
C VAL A 173 -5.27 -5.28 12.96
N THR A 174 -6.47 -5.85 12.90
CA THR A 174 -7.19 -6.32 14.07
C THR A 174 -7.05 -7.84 14.20
N ILE A 175 -6.70 -8.31 15.40
CA ILE A 175 -6.64 -9.73 15.74
C ILE A 175 -7.67 -10.03 16.82
N ASN A 176 -8.65 -10.87 16.50
CA ASN A 176 -9.65 -11.36 17.45
C ASN A 176 -9.25 -12.74 17.96
N VAL A 177 -9.09 -12.87 19.27
CA VAL A 177 -8.65 -14.10 19.94
C VAL A 177 -9.78 -14.69 20.78
N TYR A 178 -10.21 -15.90 20.42
CA TYR A 178 -11.29 -16.64 21.09
C TYR A 178 -10.76 -17.77 21.96
N ASN A 179 -11.65 -18.34 22.79
CA ASN A 179 -11.26 -19.40 23.72
C ASN A 179 -10.95 -20.73 23.03
N ASP A 180 -11.57 -20.98 21.88
CA ASP A 180 -11.37 -22.19 21.08
C ASP A 180 -11.69 -21.96 19.60
N SER A 181 -11.41 -22.97 18.79
CA SER A 181 -11.65 -22.94 17.35
C SER A 181 -13.14 -22.85 16.98
N CYS A 182 -14.04 -23.32 17.83
CA CYS A 182 -15.48 -23.29 17.56
C CYS A 182 -16.03 -21.87 17.75
N GLU A 183 -15.67 -21.19 18.84
CA GLU A 183 -16.00 -19.78 19.04
C GLU A 183 -15.42 -18.90 17.92
N ALA A 184 -14.16 -19.15 17.55
CA ALA A 184 -13.51 -18.47 16.44
C ALA A 184 -14.22 -18.70 15.09
N ALA A 185 -14.66 -19.93 14.82
CA ALA A 185 -15.40 -20.22 13.58
C ALA A 185 -16.76 -19.49 13.57
N LYS A 186 -17.48 -19.50 14.68
CA LYS A 186 -18.80 -18.85 14.83
C LYS A 186 -18.74 -17.33 14.71
N SER A 187 -17.60 -16.71 14.99
CA SER A 187 -17.46 -15.25 14.88
C SER A 187 -17.35 -14.76 13.43
N LEU A 188 -17.05 -15.66 12.49
CA LEU A 188 -16.91 -15.31 11.08
C LEU A 188 -18.28 -15.02 10.43
N PRO A 189 -18.38 -14.00 9.57
CA PRO A 189 -19.66 -13.58 8.97
C PRO A 189 -20.28 -14.64 8.03
N ASP A 190 -19.46 -15.56 7.51
CA ASP A 190 -19.85 -16.63 6.60
C ASP A 190 -19.94 -18.00 7.29
N TYR A 191 -19.93 -18.03 8.63
CA TYR A 191 -20.10 -19.27 9.39
C TYR A 191 -21.40 -19.98 9.03
N VAL A 192 -21.28 -21.28 8.71
CA VAL A 192 -22.42 -22.19 8.52
C VAL A 192 -22.29 -23.30 9.55
N PRO A 193 -23.30 -23.50 10.42
CA PRO A 193 -23.31 -24.61 11.37
C PRO A 193 -23.15 -25.96 10.68
N LEU A 194 -22.43 -26.89 11.30
CA LEU A 194 -22.29 -28.24 10.80
C LEU A 194 -23.66 -28.94 10.77
N PRO A 195 -24.11 -29.47 9.63
CA PRO A 195 -25.36 -30.23 9.61
C PRO A 195 -25.28 -31.44 10.53
N GLY A 196 -26.15 -31.49 11.53
CA GLY A 196 -26.22 -32.60 12.50
C GLY A 196 -25.47 -32.35 13.80
N ASP A 197 -24.71 -31.26 13.92
CA ASP A 197 -24.27 -30.72 15.22
C ASP A 197 -25.48 -30.04 15.87
N ILE A 198 -26.07 -30.71 16.87
CA ILE A 198 -27.33 -30.29 17.50
C ILE A 198 -27.05 -29.43 18.71
N ASN A 199 -25.99 -29.73 19.46
CA ASN A 199 -25.62 -28.97 20.66
C ASN A 199 -24.83 -27.68 20.32
N GLY A 200 -24.40 -27.54 19.07
CA GLY A 200 -23.68 -26.39 18.55
C GLY A 200 -22.26 -26.31 19.08
N ASP A 201 -21.58 -27.40 19.41
CA ASP A 201 -20.19 -27.40 19.90
C ASP A 201 -19.15 -27.50 18.77
N CYS A 202 -19.60 -27.40 17.52
CA CYS A 202 -18.79 -27.55 16.30
C CYS A 202 -18.17 -28.94 16.12
N ILE A 203 -18.69 -29.94 16.81
CA ILE A 203 -18.32 -31.34 16.67
C ILE A 203 -19.60 -32.10 16.26
N PHE A 204 -19.44 -33.20 15.52
CA PHE A 204 -20.52 -34.15 15.30
C PHE A 204 -20.15 -35.46 15.98
N ASP A 205 -20.76 -35.74 17.12
CA ASP A 205 -20.44 -36.91 17.94
C ASP A 205 -21.68 -37.61 18.55
N GLN A 206 -21.43 -38.45 19.57
CA GLN A 206 -22.47 -39.24 20.22
C GLN A 206 -23.45 -38.36 21.02
N LEU A 207 -23.01 -37.20 21.54
CA LEU A 207 -23.87 -36.28 22.26
C LEU A 207 -24.95 -35.72 21.33
N ASP A 208 -24.61 -35.40 20.08
CA ASP A 208 -25.59 -34.97 19.08
C ASP A 208 -26.62 -36.05 18.79
N LEU A 209 -26.15 -37.30 18.63
CA LEU A 209 -27.04 -38.42 18.39
C LEU A 209 -27.95 -38.70 19.59
N ASP A 210 -27.43 -38.60 20.82
CA ASP A 210 -28.20 -38.80 22.04
C ASP A 210 -29.29 -37.72 22.19
N ILE A 211 -28.97 -36.46 21.87
CA ILE A 211 -29.96 -35.36 21.84
C ILE A 211 -31.05 -35.66 20.79
N LEU A 212 -30.66 -36.10 19.59
CA LEU A 212 -31.62 -36.47 18.55
C LEU A 212 -32.55 -37.61 18.99
N LEU A 213 -32.02 -38.60 19.72
CA LEU A 213 -32.76 -39.76 20.19
C LEU A 213 -33.65 -39.47 21.41
N GLU A 214 -33.34 -38.46 22.21
CA GLU A 214 -34.17 -38.02 23.35
C GLU A 214 -35.45 -37.30 22.88
N ASP A 215 -35.39 -36.63 21.74
CA ASP A 215 -36.49 -35.85 21.15
C ASP A 215 -37.33 -36.62 20.08
N TRP A 216 -37.18 -37.95 19.99
CA TRP A 216 -37.92 -38.85 19.08
C TRP A 216 -38.91 -39.78 19.81
#